data_AF-A0A945EYS2-F1
#
_entry.id   AF-A0A945EYS2-F1
#
_cell.length_a   1.000
_cell.length_b   1.000
_cell.length_c   1.000
_cell.angle_alpha   90.00
_cell.angle_beta   90.00
_cell.angle_gamma   90.00
#
_symmetry.space_group_name_H-M   'P 1'
#
loop_
_entity.id
_entity.type
_entity.pdbx_description
1 polymer ?
#
loop_
_entity_poly.entity_id
_entity_poly.type
_entity_poly.pdbx_seq_one_letter_code
_entity_poly.pdbx_strand_id
1 'polypeptide(L)'
;MLTGPYVRAARAILKMSQVELAELVGVSYVVIRNVESTDGICDGKGHVLYKLEKIFKENGIKFDLTSNDLTIKCSVNLEAGFLDDDSSCSSQPDLKVIGS
;
A
#
# COMPACT_ATOMS: atom_id res chain seq x y z
N MET A 1 15.18 -3.67 1.57
CA MET A 1 14.06 -4.12 2.43
C MET A 1 13.28 -2.90 2.89
N LEU A 2 11.95 -2.93 2.77
CA LEU A 2 11.09 -1.81 3.15
C LEU A 2 10.78 -1.86 4.66
N THR A 3 10.95 -0.75 5.37
CA THR A 3 10.72 -0.61 6.81
C THR A 3 9.57 0.35 7.08
N GLY A 4 9.00 0.31 8.30
CA GLY A 4 7.90 1.19 8.70
C GLY A 4 8.19 2.69 8.48
N PRO A 5 9.38 3.20 8.83
CA PRO A 5 9.77 4.58 8.53
C PRO A 5 9.70 4.95 7.04
N TYR A 6 10.11 4.05 6.13
CA TYR A 6 10.03 4.34 4.69
C TYR A 6 8.60 4.40 4.18
N VAL A 7 7.73 3.50 4.66
CA VAL A 7 6.30 3.52 4.30
C VAL A 7 5.66 4.84 4.74
N ARG A 8 5.97 5.29 5.96
CA ARG A 8 5.46 6.56 6.49
C ARG A 8 5.97 7.77 5.70
N ALA A 9 7.26 7.77 5.34
CA ALA A 9 7.87 8.83 4.54
C ALA A 9 7.31 8.87 3.11
N ALA A 10 7.21 7.72 2.45
CA ALA A 10 6.65 7.61 1.11
C ALA A 10 5.20 8.08 1.06
N ARG A 11 4.38 7.64 2.02
CA ARG A 11 3.00 8.10 2.16
C ARG A 11 2.89 9.61 2.36
N ALA A 12 3.76 10.18 3.21
CA ALA A 12 3.78 11.63 3.44
C ALA A 12 4.15 12.41 2.16
N ILE A 13 5.08 11.89 1.35
CA ILE A 13 5.47 12.49 0.06
C ILE A 13 4.30 12.46 -0.93
N LEU A 14 3.56 11.35 -1.00
CA LEU A 14 2.36 11.23 -1.85
C LEU A 14 1.14 11.96 -1.31
N LYS A 15 1.24 12.55 -0.10
CA LYS A 15 0.12 13.19 0.62
C LYS A 15 -1.10 12.28 0.80
N MET A 16 -0.86 10.98 0.92
CA MET A 16 -1.93 9.99 1.14
C MET A 16 -2.19 9.78 2.63
N SER A 17 -3.44 9.52 2.98
CA SER A 17 -3.82 8.97 4.27
C SER A 17 -3.48 7.48 4.35
N GLN A 18 -3.45 6.94 5.56
CA GLN A 18 -3.24 5.50 5.78
C GLN A 18 -4.40 4.66 5.19
N VAL A 19 -5.60 5.23 5.09
CA VAL A 19 -6.79 4.57 4.55
C VAL A 19 -6.67 4.48 3.02
N GLU A 20 -6.37 5.59 2.36
CA GLU A 20 -6.16 5.62 0.89
C GLU A 20 -5.03 4.66 0.47
N LEU A 21 -3.91 4.64 1.22
CA LEU A 21 -2.84 3.68 0.94
C LEU A 21 -3.30 2.23 1.14
N ALA A 22 -4.13 1.95 2.13
CA ALA A 22 -4.65 0.61 2.38
C ALA A 22 -5.58 0.14 1.25
N GLU A 23 -6.45 1.03 0.76
CA GLU A 23 -7.33 0.78 -0.38
C GLU A 23 -6.53 0.50 -1.65
N LEU A 24 -5.51 1.32 -1.94
CA LEU A 24 -4.66 1.18 -3.12
C LEU A 24 -3.87 -0.14 -3.10
N VAL A 25 -3.42 -0.58 -1.91
CA VAL A 25 -2.69 -1.84 -1.72
C VAL A 25 -3.65 -3.06 -1.67
N GLY A 26 -4.94 -2.83 -1.41
CA GLY A 26 -5.94 -3.87 -1.21
C GLY A 26 -5.73 -4.63 0.12
N VAL A 27 -5.43 -3.92 1.20
CA VAL A 27 -5.28 -4.46 2.56
C VAL A 27 -6.10 -3.64 3.56
N SER A 28 -6.27 -4.13 4.78
CA SER A 28 -6.97 -3.36 5.80
C SER A 28 -6.10 -2.21 6.34
N TYR A 29 -6.75 -1.12 6.77
CA TYR A 29 -6.11 0.00 7.46
C TYR A 29 -5.19 -0.45 8.61
N VAL A 30 -5.61 -1.47 9.36
CA VAL A 30 -4.85 -2.02 10.49
C VAL A 30 -3.52 -2.61 10.03
N VAL A 31 -3.46 -3.23 8.84
CA VAL A 31 -2.22 -3.74 8.27
C VAL A 31 -1.24 -2.60 7.99
N ILE A 32 -1.69 -1.52 7.35
CA ILE A 32 -0.87 -0.34 7.07
C ILE A 32 -0.40 0.32 8.36
N ARG A 33 -1.31 0.55 9.33
CA ARG A 33 -0.95 1.10 10.65
C ARG A 33 0.13 0.25 11.33
N ASN A 34 -0.03 -1.07 11.34
CA ASN A 34 0.93 -1.97 11.97
C ASN A 34 2.29 -1.94 11.25
N VAL A 35 2.29 -1.91 9.92
CA VAL A 35 3.53 -1.78 9.13
C VAL A 35 4.24 -0.46 9.44
N GLU A 36 3.53 0.66 9.50
CA GLU A 36 4.12 1.97 9.82
C GLU A 36 4.62 2.07 11.26
N SER A 37 4.03 1.30 12.19
CA SER A 37 4.39 1.31 13.61
C SER A 37 5.56 0.38 13.93
N THR A 38 5.89 -0.56 13.04
CA THR A 38 7.04 -1.45 13.20
C THR A 38 8.32 -0.69 12.86
N ASP A 39 9.12 -0.42 13.90
CA ASP A 39 10.49 0.03 13.72
C ASP A 39 11.38 -1.18 13.41
N GLY A 40 11.93 -1.21 12.21
CA GLY A 40 12.74 -2.33 11.70
C GLY A 40 12.05 -3.17 10.62
N ILE A 41 12.50 -4.42 10.51
CA ILE A 41 12.12 -5.36 9.46
C ILE A 41 10.72 -5.90 9.75
N CYS A 42 9.78 -5.69 8.84
CA CYS A 42 8.45 -6.28 8.92
C CYS A 42 8.50 -7.78 8.59
N ASP A 43 8.84 -8.61 9.58
CA ASP A 43 8.82 -10.06 9.44
C ASP A 43 7.38 -10.59 9.23
N GLY A 44 7.22 -11.58 8.34
CA GLY A 44 5.94 -12.25 8.07
C GLY A 44 4.97 -11.57 7.10
N LYS A 45 5.33 -10.43 6.49
CA LYS A 45 4.44 -9.66 5.57
C LYS A 45 5.00 -9.45 4.16
N GLY A 46 5.85 -10.37 3.69
CA GLY A 46 6.58 -10.23 2.41
C GLY A 46 5.70 -9.83 1.21
N HIS A 47 4.51 -10.41 1.09
CA HIS A 47 3.54 -10.07 0.03
C HIS A 47 3.03 -8.63 0.11
N VAL A 48 2.74 -8.13 1.31
CA VAL A 48 2.25 -6.75 1.52
C VAL A 48 3.36 -5.75 1.25
N LEU A 49 4.59 -6.04 1.69
CA LEU A 49 5.75 -5.20 1.44
C LEU A 49 6.06 -5.10 -0.06
N TYR A 50 5.97 -6.22 -0.78
CA TYR A 50 6.14 -6.24 -2.23
C TYR A 50 5.10 -5.38 -2.95
N LYS A 51 3.82 -5.48 -2.56
CA LYS A 51 2.75 -4.63 -3.12
C LYS A 51 2.98 -3.15 -2.83
N LEU A 52 3.36 -2.80 -1.60
CA LEU A 52 3.70 -1.44 -1.21
C LEU A 52 4.85 -0.88 -2.06
N GLU A 53 5.93 -1.66 -2.21
CA GLU A 53 7.07 -1.26 -3.04
C GLU A 53 6.67 -1.03 -4.50
N LYS A 54 5.84 -1.91 -5.06
CA LYS A 54 5.33 -1.77 -6.43
C LYS A 54 4.51 -0.49 -6.59
N ILE A 55 3.54 -0.25 -5.70
CA ILE A 55 2.68 0.94 -5.72
C ILE A 55 3.50 2.22 -5.58
N PHE A 56 4.44 2.24 -4.65
CA PHE A 56 5.32 3.40 -4.47
C PHE A 56 6.15 3.67 -5.72
N LYS A 57 6.67 2.62 -6.37
CA LYS A 57 7.42 2.73 -7.63
C LYS A 57 6.55 3.25 -8.78
N GLU A 58 5.31 2.80 -8.89
CA GLU A 58 4.32 3.29 -9.87
C GLU A 58 3.98 4.77 -9.63
N ASN A 59 3.95 5.19 -8.38
CA ASN A 59 3.74 6.59 -7.98
C ASN A 59 5.04 7.43 -7.97
N GLY A 60 6.12 6.94 -8.59
CA GLY A 60 7.35 7.71 -8.78
C GLY A 60 8.32 7.72 -7.59
N ILE A 61 8.08 6.94 -6.55
CA ILE A 61 8.97 6.80 -5.40
C ILE A 61 9.91 5.63 -5.63
N LYS A 62 11.22 5.91 -5.66
CA LYS A 62 12.27 4.89 -5.71
C LYS A 62 13.06 4.90 -4.40
N PHE A 63 13.18 3.72 -3.79
CA PHE A 63 14.02 3.51 -2.62
C PHE A 63 15.42 3.07 -3.09
N ASP A 64 16.42 3.92 -2.89
CA ASP A 64 17.82 3.59 -3.18
C ASP A 64 18.43 2.96 -1.92
N LEU A 65 18.47 1.63 -1.88
CA LEU A 65 18.95 0.85 -0.73
C LEU A 65 20.47 0.64 -0.74
N THR A 66 21.19 1.30 -1.67
CA THR A 66 22.60 1.04 -1.95
C THR A 66 23.57 1.79 -1.04
N SER A 67 23.12 2.80 -0.31
CA SER A 67 23.93 3.55 0.64
C SER A 67 23.31 3.45 2.03
N ASN A 68 24.14 3.31 3.07
CA ASN A 68 23.69 3.42 4.47
C ASN A 68 23.09 4.82 4.78
N ASP A 69 23.12 5.74 3.80
CA ASP A 69 22.42 7.01 3.78
C ASP A 69 21.25 6.96 2.79
N LEU A 70 20.03 7.10 3.30
CA LEU A 70 18.80 6.78 2.56
C LEU A 70 18.21 8.01 1.89
N THR A 71 18.53 8.18 0.61
CA THR A 71 17.96 9.25 -0.21
C THR A 71 16.66 8.77 -0.86
N ILE A 72 15.51 9.32 -0.46
CA ILE A 72 14.25 9.09 -1.19
C ILE A 72 14.25 10.00 -2.42
N LYS A 73 14.35 9.40 -3.62
CA LYS A 73 14.24 10.14 -4.89
C LYS A 73 12.78 10.09 -5.36
N CYS A 74 12.12 11.24 -5.34
CA CYS A 74 10.80 11.41 -5.95
C CYS A 74 10.99 11.77 -7.42
N SER A 75 10.54 10.89 -8.32
CA SER A 75 10.44 11.17 -9.76
C SER A 75 8.96 11.36 -10.06
N VAL A 76 8.47 12.59 -10.11
CA VAL A 76 7.07 12.85 -10.47
C VAL A 76 6.85 12.53 -11.96
N ASN A 77 6.37 11.34 -12.28
CA ASN A 77 5.77 11.07 -13.58
C ASN A 77 4.27 11.34 -13.45
N LEU A 78 3.85 12.51 -13.95
CA LEU A 78 2.45 12.92 -14.02
C LEU A 78 1.78 12.20 -15.21
N GLU A 79 1.57 10.90 -15.08
CA GLU A 79 0.67 10.13 -15.95
C GLU A 79 -0.12 9.17 -15.07
N ALA A 80 -1.14 9.71 -14.39
CA ALA A 80 -2.14 8.91 -13.72
C ALA A 80 -3.01 8.22 -14.79
N GLY A 81 -2.59 7.01 -15.18
CA GLY A 81 -3.45 6.07 -15.89
C GLY A 81 -4.63 5.71 -15.00
N PHE A 82 -5.79 6.21 -15.39
CA PHE A 82 -7.12 5.78 -14.96
C PHE A 82 -7.15 4.24 -14.94
N LEU A 83 -7.22 3.62 -13.76
CA LEU A 83 -7.56 2.20 -13.66
C LEU A 83 -9.05 2.10 -13.98
N ASP A 84 -9.34 1.50 -15.13
CA ASP A 84 -10.69 1.24 -15.58
C ASP A 84 -11.51 0.55 -14.49
N ASP A 85 -12.68 1.13 -14.28
CA ASP A 85 -13.79 0.65 -13.47
C ASP A 85 -14.21 -0.76 -13.93
N ASP A 86 -13.76 -1.80 -13.23
CA ASP A 86 -14.45 -3.09 -13.20
C ASP A 86 -14.80 -3.45 -11.76
N SER A 87 -15.53 -2.52 -11.12
CA SER A 87 -16.31 -2.82 -9.93
C SER A 87 -17.49 -3.73 -10.32
N SER A 88 -17.23 -5.03 -10.39
CA SER A 88 -18.27 -6.04 -10.19
C SER A 88 -17.76 -7.17 -9.29
N CYS A 89 -17.91 -6.97 -7.99
CA CYS A 89 -18.10 -8.08 -7.05
C CYS A 89 -19.40 -7.86 -6.30
N SER A 90 -20.48 -8.19 -7.01
CA SER A 90 -21.82 -8.35 -6.45
C SER A 90 -21.78 -9.38 -5.32
N SER A 91 -21.65 -8.91 -4.08
CA SER A 91 -21.84 -9.75 -2.90
C SER A 91 -23.35 -9.79 -2.59
N GLN A 92 -24.04 -10.87 -2.94
CA GLN A 92 -25.33 -11.20 -2.32
C GLN A 92 -25.13 -12.44 -1.42
N PRO A 93 -25.31 -12.33 -0.10
CA PRO A 93 -25.48 -13.52 0.74
C PRO A 93 -26.91 -14.07 0.57
N ASP A 94 -27.03 -15.29 0.06
CA ASP A 94 -28.30 -16.01 -0.08
C ASP A 94 -28.82 -16.40 1.32
N LEU A 95 -29.83 -15.66 1.80
CA LEU A 95 -30.51 -15.92 3.05
C LEU A 95 -31.49 -17.08 2.85
N LYS A 96 -31.09 -18.31 3.22
CA LYS A 96 -32.00 -19.46 3.17
C LYS A 96 -33.00 -19.43 4.32
N VAL A 97 -34.18 -18.84 4.07
CA VAL A 97 -35.35 -18.98 4.94
C VAL A 97 -35.95 -20.37 4.71
N ILE A 98 -35.73 -21.29 5.65
CA ILE A 98 -36.51 -22.53 5.75
C ILE A 98 -37.72 -22.24 6.66
N GLY A 99 -38.90 -22.18 6.05
CA GLY A 99 -40.18 -22.09 6.74
C GLY A 99 -40.86 -23.47 6.83
N SER A 100 -41.27 -23.78 8.06
CA SER A 100 -42.17 -24.83 8.60
C SER A 100 -42.78 -25.88 7.67
#